data_AF-A0A848TI88-F1
#
_entry.id   AF-A0A848TI88-F1
#
_cell.length_a   1.000
_cell.length_b   1.000
_cell.length_c   1.000
_cell.angle_alpha   90.00
_cell.angle_beta   90.00
_cell.angle_gamma   90.00
#
_symmetry.space_group_name_H-M   'P 1'
#
loop_
_entity.id
_entity.type
_entity.pdbx_description
1 polymer ?
#
loop_
_entity_poly.entity_id
_entity_poly.type
_entity_poly.pdbx_seq_one_letter_code
_entity_poly.pdbx_strand_id
1 'polypeptide(L)'
;AARGDWVSIIDSDDLVHPARTERLIDRADRLGVDIIADDLVCFGANTGLTLLGPKKLTEPWRPTPADFLQAEMASPPIPVGYLKPIIHRRALNDIRYRTDMSVGEDFDFLFRLLLAGAKMAVLAEGYYLYRRHPGSISHRLGEADAEGMVRSVDDLMATGPAALSDLLAARRRMHLSALNFARLVRLLKSRRVGAAIQLMARHPGLARPLLRSARESVRRRLPVSPQDTAKLDLLISASTAEADGYEPVAIPGGTDCWPLAEVSRLVEKAGCGPSILRAHGRAGLEALGYCPGWQQADLIAPEDGWTTCERQRIASLPWPVTMR
;
A
#
# COMPACT_ATOMS: atom_id res chain seq x y z
N ALA A 1 9.12 19.41 -12.86
CA ALA A 1 9.04 18.08 -13.50
C ALA A 1 10.26 17.24 -13.09
N ALA A 2 10.08 15.93 -12.92
CA ALA A 2 11.14 14.98 -12.55
C ALA A 2 12.22 14.88 -13.65
N ARG A 3 13.50 14.80 -13.25
CA ARG A 3 14.67 14.75 -14.15
C ARG A 3 15.56 13.51 -13.96
N GLY A 4 15.32 12.72 -12.92
CA GLY A 4 16.07 11.49 -12.66
C GLY A 4 15.70 10.35 -13.61
N ASP A 5 16.51 9.30 -13.65
CA ASP A 5 16.26 8.12 -14.49
C ASP A 5 15.16 7.21 -13.94
N TRP A 6 14.93 7.28 -12.64
CA TRP A 6 13.83 6.61 -11.96
C TRP A 6 12.86 7.64 -11.36
N VAL A 7 11.56 7.32 -11.43
CA VAL A 7 10.47 8.13 -10.89
C VAL A 7 9.75 7.31 -9.83
N SER A 8 9.76 7.78 -8.58
CA SER A 8 9.01 7.17 -7.48
C SER A 8 7.65 7.83 -7.33
N ILE A 9 6.61 7.02 -7.14
CA ILE A 9 5.29 7.48 -6.70
C ILE A 9 5.23 7.30 -5.18
N ILE A 10 4.85 8.35 -4.45
CA ILE A 10 4.71 8.36 -2.98
C ILE A 10 3.54 9.26 -2.64
N ASP A 11 2.63 8.78 -1.79
CA ASP A 11 1.52 9.60 -1.29
C ASP A 11 2.01 10.47 -0.12
N SER A 12 1.47 11.69 -0.03
CA SER A 12 1.96 12.72 0.90
C SER A 12 1.77 12.39 2.38
N ASP A 13 0.90 11.44 2.69
CA ASP A 13 0.57 11.00 4.05
C ASP A 13 1.26 9.69 4.45
N ASP A 14 1.97 9.04 3.54
CA ASP A 14 2.65 7.78 3.79
C ASP A 14 4.08 7.97 4.34
N LEU A 15 4.69 6.87 4.78
CA LEU A 15 6.10 6.82 5.17
C LEU A 15 6.82 5.78 4.33
N VAL A 16 8.08 6.03 4.01
CA VAL A 16 8.94 5.08 3.29
C VAL A 16 10.18 4.79 4.09
N HIS A 17 10.59 3.53 4.11
CA HIS A 17 11.85 3.13 4.70
C HIS A 17 13.00 3.89 4.00
N PRO A 18 13.99 4.47 4.72
CA PRO A 18 15.05 5.29 4.11
C PRO A 18 15.85 4.57 3.02
N ALA A 19 16.07 3.26 3.18
CA ALA A 19 16.77 2.44 2.19
C ALA A 19 15.89 1.94 1.02
N ARG A 20 14.59 2.26 1.00
CA ARG A 20 13.63 1.70 0.02
C ARG A 20 14.06 1.99 -1.41
N THR A 21 14.33 3.25 -1.73
CA THR A 21 14.64 3.68 -3.10
C THR A 21 15.89 2.98 -3.64
N GLU A 22 16.96 2.95 -2.85
CA GLU A 22 18.21 2.27 -3.20
C GLU A 22 17.99 0.78 -3.46
N ARG A 23 17.32 0.09 -2.52
CA ARG A 23 17.07 -1.36 -2.62
C ARG A 23 16.19 -1.72 -3.81
N LEU A 24 15.11 -0.96 -4.04
CA LEU A 24 14.22 -1.23 -5.17
C LEU A 24 14.92 -1.01 -6.51
N ILE A 25 15.71 0.05 -6.65
CA ILE A 25 16.48 0.30 -7.89
C ILE A 25 17.52 -0.81 -8.12
N ASP A 26 18.29 -1.17 -7.09
CA ASP A 26 19.24 -2.28 -7.18
C ASP A 26 18.56 -3.60 -7.59
N ARG A 27 17.40 -3.91 -7.01
CA ARG A 27 16.61 -5.09 -7.41
C ARG A 27 16.06 -4.96 -8.82
N ALA A 28 15.65 -3.78 -9.25
CA ALA A 28 15.15 -3.56 -10.60
C ALA A 28 16.24 -3.84 -11.65
N ASP A 29 17.47 -3.34 -11.40
CA ASP A 29 18.63 -3.56 -12.27
C ASP A 29 18.99 -5.05 -12.35
N ARG A 30 19.09 -5.75 -11.21
CA ARG A 30 19.38 -7.19 -11.17
C ARG A 30 18.30 -8.04 -11.83
N LEU A 31 17.04 -7.63 -11.73
CA LEU A 31 15.91 -8.35 -12.33
C LEU A 31 15.72 -8.00 -13.81
N GLY A 32 16.31 -6.90 -14.28
CA GLY A 32 16.16 -6.38 -15.64
C GLY A 32 14.74 -5.91 -15.93
N VAL A 33 14.13 -5.19 -14.98
CA VAL A 33 12.74 -4.68 -15.07
C VAL A 33 12.70 -3.15 -15.14
N ASP A 34 11.61 -2.63 -15.69
CA ASP A 34 11.38 -1.20 -15.86
C ASP A 34 10.53 -0.60 -14.74
N ILE A 35 9.76 -1.45 -14.04
CA ILE A 35 8.87 -1.08 -12.94
C ILE A 35 9.16 -2.02 -11.78
N ILE A 36 9.43 -1.46 -10.60
CA ILE A 36 9.64 -2.23 -9.38
C ILE A 36 8.71 -1.73 -8.28
N ALA A 37 8.06 -2.65 -7.60
CA ALA A 37 7.24 -2.38 -6.42
C ALA A 37 7.54 -3.40 -5.32
N ASP A 38 7.11 -3.08 -4.12
CA ASP A 38 7.15 -3.91 -2.91
C ASP A 38 5.76 -3.94 -2.27
N ASP A 39 5.52 -4.83 -1.29
CA ASP A 39 4.26 -4.84 -0.55
C ASP A 39 4.16 -3.57 0.34
N LEU A 40 2.92 -3.16 0.65
CA LEU A 40 2.67 -2.03 1.53
C LEU A 40 2.23 -2.53 2.90
N VAL A 41 2.89 -2.05 3.95
CA VAL A 41 2.58 -2.40 5.34
C VAL A 41 1.70 -1.31 5.94
N CYS A 42 0.49 -1.65 6.35
CA CYS A 42 -0.48 -0.69 6.84
C CYS A 42 -0.10 -0.15 8.22
N PHE A 43 -0.35 1.13 8.47
CA PHE A 43 -0.33 1.72 9.81
C PHE A 43 -1.51 2.68 10.03
N GLY A 44 -1.86 2.92 11.30
CA GLY A 44 -3.09 3.63 11.70
C GLY A 44 -4.27 2.65 11.82
N ALA A 45 -5.15 2.61 10.82
CA ALA A 45 -6.21 1.60 10.78
C ALA A 45 -5.71 0.28 10.18
N ASN A 46 -5.98 -0.84 10.84
CA ASN A 46 -5.46 -2.16 10.46
C ASN A 46 -3.92 -2.22 10.43
N THR A 47 -3.27 -1.56 11.39
CA THR A 47 -1.81 -1.57 11.55
C THR A 47 -1.24 -2.98 11.51
N GLY A 48 -0.12 -3.16 10.81
CA GLY A 48 0.58 -4.44 10.65
C GLY A 48 0.06 -5.33 9.52
N LEU A 49 -1.16 -5.10 9.00
CA LEU A 49 -1.64 -5.84 7.83
C LEU A 49 -0.91 -5.39 6.56
N THR A 50 -0.71 -6.30 5.61
CA THR A 50 -0.08 -5.98 4.33
C THR A 50 -1.09 -6.00 3.19
N LEU A 51 -0.80 -5.27 2.12
CA LEU A 51 -1.71 -5.12 1.00
C LEU A 51 -1.74 -6.37 0.10
N LEU A 52 -0.59 -7.03 -0.08
CA LEU A 52 -0.44 -8.26 -0.86
C LEU A 52 -0.43 -9.52 0.02
N GLY A 53 -0.70 -9.42 1.31
CA GLY A 53 -0.76 -10.55 2.25
C GLY A 53 -1.53 -11.76 1.72
N PRO A 54 -2.72 -11.61 1.09
CA PRO A 54 -3.45 -12.71 0.50
C PRO A 54 -2.71 -13.45 -0.64
N LYS A 55 -1.80 -12.78 -1.34
CA LYS A 55 -0.98 -13.36 -2.42
C LYS A 55 0.13 -14.26 -1.88
N LYS A 56 0.55 -14.07 -0.62
CA LYS A 56 1.61 -14.83 0.06
C LYS A 56 2.89 -14.94 -0.77
N LEU A 57 3.38 -13.80 -1.27
CA LEU A 57 4.63 -13.75 -2.03
C LEU A 57 5.80 -14.20 -1.15
N THR A 58 6.61 -15.13 -1.66
CA THR A 58 7.88 -15.55 -1.07
C THR A 58 9.07 -15.24 -1.97
N GLU A 59 8.80 -14.87 -3.22
CA GLU A 59 9.77 -14.52 -4.25
C GLU A 59 9.22 -13.38 -5.13
N PRO A 60 10.08 -12.66 -5.87
CA PRO A 60 9.62 -11.60 -6.76
C PRO A 60 8.64 -12.10 -7.82
N TRP A 61 7.44 -11.53 -7.86
CA TRP A 61 6.44 -11.82 -8.87
C TRP A 61 6.57 -10.89 -10.07
N ARG A 62 6.61 -11.45 -11.28
CA ARG A 62 6.69 -10.71 -12.55
C ARG A 62 5.36 -10.82 -13.30
N PRO A 63 4.37 -9.94 -13.02
CA PRO A 63 3.06 -10.04 -13.64
C PRO A 63 3.11 -9.78 -15.15
N THR A 64 2.48 -10.67 -15.93
CA THR A 64 2.01 -10.32 -17.26
C THR A 64 0.77 -9.42 -17.17
N PRO A 65 0.33 -8.75 -18.26
CA PRO A 65 -0.95 -8.04 -18.26
C PRO A 65 -2.13 -8.92 -17.84
N ALA A 66 -2.14 -10.20 -18.21
CA ALA A 66 -3.18 -11.12 -17.80
C ALA A 66 -3.16 -11.37 -16.29
N ASP A 67 -1.97 -11.64 -15.71
CA ASP A 67 -1.81 -11.84 -14.28
C ASP A 67 -2.23 -10.61 -13.48
N PHE A 68 -1.94 -9.41 -14.00
CA PHE A 68 -2.30 -8.14 -13.38
C PHE A 68 -3.82 -7.94 -13.29
N LEU A 69 -4.55 -8.24 -14.37
CA LEU A 69 -6.02 -8.23 -14.39
C LEU A 69 -6.61 -9.28 -13.44
N GLN A 70 -6.07 -10.50 -13.48
CA GLN A 70 -6.53 -11.61 -12.66
C GLN A 70 -6.34 -11.35 -11.16
N ALA A 71 -5.23 -10.72 -10.77
CA ALA A 71 -4.93 -10.40 -9.39
C ALA A 71 -6.00 -9.48 -8.76
N GLU A 72 -6.44 -8.44 -9.46
CA GLU A 72 -7.49 -7.55 -8.95
C GLU A 72 -8.86 -8.22 -8.90
N MET A 73 -9.13 -9.18 -9.78
CA MET A 73 -10.39 -9.94 -9.83
C MET A 73 -10.40 -11.16 -8.91
N ALA A 74 -9.29 -11.44 -8.20
CA ALA A 74 -9.21 -12.54 -7.26
C ALA A 74 -10.19 -12.37 -6.08
N SER A 75 -10.38 -13.45 -5.31
CA SER A 75 -11.21 -13.43 -4.10
C SER A 75 -10.42 -14.00 -2.92
N PRO A 76 -9.88 -13.15 -2.02
CA PRO A 76 -10.00 -11.68 -2.00
C PRO A 76 -9.19 -11.01 -3.13
N PRO A 77 -9.57 -9.77 -3.52
CA PRO A 77 -8.85 -9.03 -4.56
C PRO A 77 -7.45 -8.67 -4.09
N ILE A 78 -6.49 -8.73 -5.00
CA ILE A 78 -5.10 -8.28 -4.77
C ILE A 78 -4.96 -6.92 -5.48
N PRO A 79 -4.91 -5.81 -4.75
CA PRO A 79 -4.99 -4.47 -5.32
C PRO A 79 -3.60 -4.02 -5.83
N VAL A 80 -3.07 -4.72 -6.83
CA VAL A 80 -1.72 -4.46 -7.39
C VAL A 80 -1.60 -3.04 -7.96
N GLY A 81 -2.70 -2.46 -8.42
CA GLY A 81 -2.75 -1.07 -8.86
C GLY A 81 -2.52 -0.04 -7.76
N TYR A 82 -2.65 -0.40 -6.47
CA TYR A 82 -2.44 0.52 -5.35
C TYR A 82 -0.99 0.55 -4.86
N LEU A 83 -0.15 -0.35 -5.38
CA LEU A 83 1.27 -0.33 -5.06
C LEU A 83 1.90 1.00 -5.50
N LYS A 84 3.04 1.33 -4.90
CA LYS A 84 3.71 2.62 -5.09
C LYS A 84 5.04 2.42 -5.81
N PRO A 85 5.04 2.09 -7.11
CA PRO A 85 6.25 1.64 -7.78
C PRO A 85 7.27 2.75 -7.96
N ILE A 86 8.51 2.32 -8.19
CA ILE A 86 9.57 3.10 -8.81
C ILE A 86 9.66 2.67 -10.28
N ILE A 87 9.53 3.63 -11.18
CA ILE A 87 9.40 3.42 -12.62
C ILE A 87 10.59 4.04 -13.34
N HIS A 88 11.23 3.28 -14.20
CA HIS A 88 12.29 3.80 -15.06
C HIS A 88 11.67 4.80 -16.02
N ARG A 89 12.17 6.04 -16.05
CA ARG A 89 11.60 7.17 -16.80
C ARG A 89 11.40 6.84 -18.28
N ARG A 90 12.33 6.10 -18.90
CA ARG A 90 12.21 5.62 -20.29
C ARG A 90 10.97 4.76 -20.55
N ALA A 91 10.46 4.03 -19.56
CA ALA A 91 9.27 3.19 -19.72
C ALA A 91 7.96 3.98 -19.67
N LEU A 92 7.99 5.21 -19.14
CA LEU A 92 6.81 6.08 -19.11
C LEU A 92 6.33 6.45 -20.52
N ASN A 93 7.23 6.58 -21.49
CA ASN A 93 6.90 7.05 -22.84
C ASN A 93 5.99 8.31 -22.78
N ASP A 94 4.92 8.34 -23.58
CA ASP A 94 3.88 9.37 -23.56
C ASP A 94 2.68 9.00 -22.66
N ILE A 95 2.79 7.92 -21.89
CA ILE A 95 1.73 7.46 -21.01
C ILE A 95 1.65 8.40 -19.80
N ARG A 96 0.46 8.95 -19.57
CA ARG A 96 0.13 9.82 -18.43
C ARG A 96 -1.08 9.28 -17.68
N TYR A 97 -1.21 9.69 -16.43
CA TYR A 97 -2.42 9.46 -15.64
C TYR A 97 -3.65 10.01 -16.36
N ARG A 98 -4.76 9.28 -16.24
CA ARG A 98 -6.07 9.80 -16.62
C ARG A 98 -6.52 10.82 -15.60
N THR A 99 -7.20 11.87 -16.06
CA THR A 99 -7.70 12.95 -15.20
C THR A 99 -9.23 12.91 -15.04
N ASP A 100 -9.89 11.92 -15.63
CA ASP A 100 -11.35 11.73 -15.59
C ASP A 100 -11.82 10.74 -14.51
N MET A 101 -10.89 10.28 -13.65
CA MET A 101 -11.16 9.49 -12.44
C MET A 101 -10.10 9.74 -11.37
N SER A 102 -10.51 9.68 -10.10
CA SER A 102 -9.62 9.77 -8.93
C SER A 102 -9.47 8.45 -8.18
N VAL A 103 -10.17 7.41 -8.63
CA VAL A 103 -10.04 6.04 -8.14
C VAL A 103 -9.85 5.11 -9.33
N GLY A 104 -8.78 4.31 -9.28
CA GLY A 104 -8.44 3.33 -10.32
C GLY A 104 -7.48 3.86 -11.38
N GLU A 105 -7.12 5.13 -11.32
CA GLU A 105 -6.12 5.81 -12.14
C GLU A 105 -4.73 5.17 -12.04
N ASP A 106 -4.30 4.75 -10.85
CA ASP A 106 -3.04 4.04 -10.65
C ASP A 106 -3.04 2.68 -11.37
N PHE A 107 -4.15 1.93 -11.27
CA PHE A 107 -4.30 0.68 -12.02
C PHE A 107 -4.21 0.93 -13.52
N ASP A 108 -5.00 1.86 -14.05
CA ASP A 108 -5.05 2.16 -15.48
C ASP A 108 -3.67 2.59 -16.01
N PHE A 109 -2.98 3.43 -15.25
CA PHE A 109 -1.64 3.91 -15.58
C PHE A 109 -0.63 2.76 -15.65
N LEU A 110 -0.53 1.93 -14.60
CA LEU A 110 0.39 0.80 -14.57
C LEU A 110 0.04 -0.24 -15.63
N PHE A 111 -1.24 -0.52 -15.84
CA PHE A 111 -1.68 -1.49 -16.83
C PHE A 111 -1.34 -1.04 -18.25
N ARG A 112 -1.50 0.24 -18.59
CA ARG A 112 -1.08 0.77 -19.90
C ARG A 112 0.44 0.71 -20.10
N LEU A 113 1.23 0.90 -19.05
CA LEU A 113 2.69 0.69 -19.14
C LEU A 113 3.03 -0.78 -19.45
N LEU A 114 2.36 -1.74 -18.81
CA LEU A 114 2.54 -3.17 -19.10
C LEU A 114 2.15 -3.52 -20.54
N LEU A 115 1.03 -2.97 -21.03
CA LEU A 115 0.61 -3.15 -22.42
C LEU A 115 1.59 -2.54 -23.44
N ALA A 116 2.28 -1.46 -23.06
CA ALA A 116 3.35 -0.87 -23.87
C ALA A 116 4.68 -1.64 -23.79
N GLY A 117 4.72 -2.77 -23.07
CA GLY A 117 5.87 -3.67 -22.99
C GLY A 117 6.81 -3.40 -21.81
N ALA A 118 6.45 -2.51 -20.88
CA ALA A 118 7.23 -2.33 -19.66
C ALA A 118 7.23 -3.62 -18.83
N LYS A 119 8.39 -4.02 -18.32
CA LYS A 119 8.54 -5.19 -17.46
C LYS A 119 8.39 -4.77 -16.01
N MET A 120 7.54 -5.47 -15.26
CA MET A 120 7.33 -5.20 -13.83
C MET A 120 7.79 -6.38 -12.98
N ALA A 121 8.34 -6.07 -11.80
CA ALA A 121 8.46 -7.02 -10.70
C ALA A 121 7.87 -6.43 -9.42
N VAL A 122 7.28 -7.30 -8.60
CA VAL A 122 6.78 -7.00 -7.26
C VAL A 122 7.54 -7.87 -6.27
N LEU A 123 8.26 -7.22 -5.37
CA LEU A 123 9.05 -7.83 -4.31
C LEU A 123 8.14 -8.40 -3.20
N ALA A 124 8.65 -9.35 -2.43
CA ALA A 124 7.94 -9.95 -1.29
C ALA A 124 8.14 -9.13 0.00
N GLU A 125 9.18 -8.30 0.02
CA GLU A 125 9.50 -7.35 1.05
C GLU A 125 8.49 -6.19 1.10
N GLY A 126 8.45 -5.47 2.22
CA GLY A 126 7.58 -4.31 2.41
C GLY A 126 8.32 -3.17 3.08
N TYR A 127 8.76 -2.20 2.29
CA TYR A 127 9.50 -1.01 2.72
C TYR A 127 8.64 0.25 2.70
N TYR A 128 7.40 0.15 2.23
CA TYR A 128 6.46 1.25 2.16
C TYR A 128 5.41 1.11 3.27
N LEU A 129 5.32 2.11 4.15
CA LEU A 129 4.32 2.15 5.21
C LEU A 129 3.11 2.96 4.73
N TYR A 130 2.01 2.25 4.50
CA TYR A 130 0.78 2.80 3.95
C TYR A 130 -0.17 3.25 5.06
N ARG A 131 -0.48 4.54 5.10
CA ARG A 131 -1.37 5.12 6.08
C ARG A 131 -2.81 4.75 5.77
N ARG A 132 -3.49 4.19 6.75
CA ARG A 132 -4.93 3.92 6.64
C ARG A 132 -5.70 4.73 7.65
N HIS A 133 -6.72 5.41 7.15
CA HIS A 133 -7.68 6.15 7.95
C HIS A 133 -9.03 5.44 7.98
N PRO A 134 -9.78 5.48 9.10
CA PRO A 134 -11.16 4.97 9.14
C PRO A 134 -12.10 5.66 8.12
N GLY A 135 -11.73 6.86 7.67
CA GLY A 135 -12.41 7.64 6.65
C GLY A 135 -11.78 7.57 5.25
N SER A 136 -10.82 6.67 5.00
CA SER A 136 -10.05 6.63 3.74
C SER A 136 -10.97 6.62 2.52
N ILE A 137 -10.67 7.53 1.59
CA ILE A 137 -11.50 7.95 0.46
C ILE A 137 -11.90 6.75 -0.42
N SER A 138 -11.07 5.71 -0.50
CA SER A 138 -11.32 4.46 -1.24
C SER A 138 -12.59 3.72 -0.79
N HIS A 139 -13.13 3.99 0.41
CA HIS A 139 -14.42 3.42 0.85
C HIS A 139 -15.65 4.13 0.26
N ARG A 140 -15.48 5.24 -0.45
CA ARG A 140 -16.59 5.98 -1.09
C ARG A 140 -16.32 6.15 -2.58
N LEU A 141 -16.26 5.03 -3.31
CA LEU A 141 -16.27 5.06 -4.76
C LEU A 141 -17.48 5.89 -5.23
N GLY A 142 -17.20 7.07 -5.81
CA GLY A 142 -18.20 7.96 -6.35
C GLY A 142 -18.77 7.42 -7.66
N GLU A 143 -19.91 7.98 -8.08
CA GLU A 143 -20.47 7.65 -9.41
C GLU A 143 -19.50 8.08 -10.52
N ALA A 144 -18.91 9.27 -10.42
CA ALA A 144 -17.96 9.79 -11.42
C ALA A 144 -16.72 8.89 -11.55
N ASP A 145 -16.14 8.44 -10.44
CA ASP A 145 -15.00 7.52 -10.46
C ASP A 145 -15.38 6.18 -11.08
N ALA A 146 -16.51 5.60 -10.67
CA ALA A 146 -16.97 4.33 -11.23
C ALA A 146 -17.26 4.43 -12.74
N GLU A 147 -17.78 5.57 -13.22
CA GLU A 147 -17.94 5.83 -14.66
C GLU A 147 -16.59 5.94 -15.36
N GLY A 148 -15.61 6.62 -14.77
CA GLY A 148 -14.25 6.70 -15.30
C GLY A 148 -13.56 5.34 -15.38
N MET A 149 -13.74 4.48 -14.38
CA MET A 149 -13.25 3.10 -14.40
C MET A 149 -13.89 2.26 -15.52
N VAL A 150 -15.19 2.46 -15.79
CA VAL A 150 -15.85 1.80 -16.93
C VAL A 150 -15.28 2.32 -18.26
N ARG A 151 -15.12 3.65 -18.42
CA ARG A 151 -14.51 4.26 -19.61
C ARG A 151 -13.10 3.76 -19.86
N SER A 152 -12.27 3.68 -18.81
CA SER A 152 -10.91 3.14 -18.88
C SER A 152 -10.90 1.73 -19.48
N VAL A 153 -11.81 0.85 -19.02
CA VAL A 153 -11.90 -0.51 -19.58
C VAL A 153 -12.44 -0.52 -21.00
N ASP A 154 -13.42 0.34 -21.32
CA ASP A 154 -13.95 0.46 -22.69
C ASP A 154 -12.85 0.88 -23.67
N ASP A 155 -12.02 1.85 -23.31
CA ASP A 155 -10.87 2.29 -24.12
C ASP A 155 -9.84 1.15 -24.27
N LEU A 156 -9.54 0.43 -23.19
CA LEU A 156 -8.64 -0.73 -23.22
C LEU A 156 -9.19 -1.89 -24.06
N MET A 157 -10.51 -2.09 -24.09
CA MET A 157 -11.12 -3.11 -24.96
C MET A 157 -11.07 -2.71 -26.44
N ALA A 158 -11.13 -1.41 -26.74
CA ALA A 158 -11.10 -0.91 -28.10
C ALA A 158 -9.69 -1.00 -28.73
N THR A 159 -8.64 -0.77 -27.94
CA THR A 159 -7.25 -0.69 -28.44
C THR A 159 -6.34 -1.81 -27.93
N GLY A 160 -6.79 -2.61 -26.97
CA GLY A 160 -5.98 -3.61 -26.30
C GLY A 160 -5.82 -4.93 -27.08
N PRO A 161 -4.91 -5.80 -26.64
CA PRO A 161 -4.72 -7.11 -27.28
C PRO A 161 -5.95 -7.99 -27.19
N ALA A 162 -6.34 -8.63 -28.29
CA ALA A 162 -7.50 -9.52 -28.36
C ALA A 162 -7.43 -10.67 -27.32
N ALA A 163 -6.23 -11.14 -26.99
CA ALA A 163 -5.99 -12.17 -25.96
C ALA A 163 -6.47 -11.79 -24.55
N LEU A 164 -6.69 -10.50 -24.27
CA LEU A 164 -7.18 -10.01 -22.97
C LEU A 164 -8.68 -9.71 -22.96
N SER A 165 -9.38 -9.90 -24.07
CA SER A 165 -10.79 -9.47 -24.24
C SER A 165 -11.71 -10.03 -23.17
N ASP A 166 -11.57 -11.32 -22.82
CA ASP A 166 -12.40 -11.96 -21.80
C ASP A 166 -12.14 -11.41 -20.39
N LEU A 167 -10.85 -11.16 -20.06
CA LEU A 167 -10.46 -10.59 -18.77
C LEU A 167 -10.92 -9.13 -18.66
N LEU A 168 -10.79 -8.35 -19.73
CA LEU A 168 -11.28 -6.97 -19.79
C LEU A 168 -12.81 -6.93 -19.70
N ALA A 169 -13.52 -7.84 -20.39
CA ALA A 169 -14.97 -7.95 -20.27
C ALA A 169 -15.40 -8.34 -18.84
N ALA A 170 -14.65 -9.21 -18.16
CA ALA A 170 -14.89 -9.55 -16.75
C ALA A 170 -14.68 -8.33 -15.83
N ARG A 171 -13.57 -7.62 -15.99
CA ARG A 171 -13.27 -6.37 -15.29
C ARG A 171 -14.35 -5.31 -15.52
N ARG A 172 -14.82 -5.17 -16.75
CA ARG A 172 -15.91 -4.26 -17.10
C ARG A 172 -17.19 -4.57 -16.33
N ARG A 173 -17.59 -5.85 -16.25
CA ARG A 173 -18.77 -6.27 -15.48
C ARG A 173 -18.63 -5.93 -13.99
N MET A 174 -17.43 -6.08 -13.43
CA MET A 174 -17.13 -5.68 -12.05
C MET A 174 -17.34 -4.18 -11.84
N HIS A 175 -16.78 -3.34 -12.72
CA HIS A 175 -16.91 -1.87 -12.62
C HIS A 175 -18.34 -1.39 -12.87
N LEU A 176 -19.08 -2.01 -13.80
CA LEU A 176 -20.50 -1.72 -14.00
C LEU A 176 -21.34 -2.06 -12.76
N SER A 177 -21.01 -3.17 -12.08
CA SER A 177 -21.66 -3.52 -10.81
C SER A 177 -21.38 -2.45 -9.74
N ALA A 178 -20.13 -1.99 -9.64
CA ALA A 178 -19.74 -0.92 -8.72
C ALA A 178 -20.41 0.42 -9.04
N LEU A 179 -20.50 0.79 -10.32
CA LEU A 179 -21.22 1.98 -10.80
C LEU A 179 -22.71 1.93 -10.46
N ASN A 180 -23.36 0.80 -10.74
CA ASN A 180 -24.77 0.62 -10.41
C ASN A 180 -25.01 0.66 -8.90
N PHE A 181 -24.07 0.16 -8.09
CA PHE A 181 -24.12 0.29 -6.64
C PHE A 181 -23.97 1.75 -6.17
N ALA A 182 -23.02 2.51 -6.73
CA ALA A 182 -22.85 3.92 -6.42
C ALA A 182 -24.12 4.74 -6.76
N ARG A 183 -24.71 4.48 -7.92
CA ARG A 183 -26.00 5.04 -8.35
C ARG A 183 -27.13 4.72 -7.38
N LEU A 184 -27.23 3.46 -6.95
CA LEU A 184 -28.21 3.02 -5.97
C LEU A 184 -28.07 3.80 -4.66
N VAL A 185 -26.85 3.89 -4.12
CA VAL A 185 -26.56 4.64 -2.89
C VAL A 185 -26.95 6.11 -3.03
N ARG A 186 -26.63 6.74 -4.18
CA ARG A 186 -27.05 8.13 -4.46
C ARG A 186 -28.57 8.28 -4.49
N LEU A 187 -29.29 7.39 -5.18
CA LEU A 187 -30.75 7.43 -5.26
C LEU A 187 -31.38 7.32 -3.86
N LEU A 188 -30.90 6.41 -3.03
CA LEU A 188 -31.34 6.26 -1.64
C LEU A 188 -31.06 7.51 -0.80
N LYS A 189 -29.84 8.09 -0.89
CA LYS A 189 -29.48 9.34 -0.21
C LYS A 189 -30.35 10.52 -0.65
N SER A 190 -30.74 10.56 -1.93
CA SER A 190 -31.63 11.58 -2.50
C SER A 190 -33.13 11.31 -2.29
N ARG A 191 -33.49 10.29 -1.49
CA ARG A 191 -34.88 9.86 -1.20
C ARG A 191 -35.72 9.49 -2.43
N ARG A 192 -35.07 9.11 -3.54
CA ARG A 192 -35.73 8.67 -4.78
C ARG A 192 -35.96 7.14 -4.76
N VAL A 193 -36.82 6.69 -3.86
CA VAL A 193 -37.00 5.25 -3.56
C VAL A 193 -37.55 4.46 -4.76
N GLY A 194 -38.49 5.03 -5.53
CA GLY A 194 -39.04 4.35 -6.72
C GLY A 194 -37.97 4.02 -7.77
N ALA A 195 -37.09 4.99 -8.06
CA ALA A 195 -35.97 4.78 -8.97
C ALA A 195 -34.94 3.78 -8.41
N ALA A 196 -34.71 3.78 -7.09
CA ALA A 196 -33.83 2.80 -6.45
C ALA A 196 -34.38 1.36 -6.56
N ILE A 197 -35.69 1.18 -6.39
CA ILE A 197 -36.36 -0.12 -6.57
C ILE A 197 -36.28 -0.57 -8.02
N GLN A 198 -36.54 0.33 -8.98
CA GLN A 198 -36.43 0.02 -10.41
C GLN A 198 -35.01 -0.41 -10.79
N LEU A 199 -33.99 0.27 -10.25
CA LEU A 199 -32.59 -0.08 -10.49
C LEU A 199 -32.25 -1.47 -9.90
N MET A 200 -32.70 -1.74 -8.68
CA MET A 200 -32.55 -3.05 -8.03
C MET A 200 -33.24 -4.17 -8.81
N ALA A 201 -34.43 -3.92 -9.38
CA ALA A 201 -35.15 -4.90 -10.19
C ALA A 201 -34.39 -5.26 -11.47
N ARG A 202 -33.71 -4.29 -12.08
CA ARG A 202 -32.85 -4.51 -13.27
C ARG A 202 -31.50 -5.16 -12.93
N HIS A 203 -31.02 -4.99 -11.70
CA HIS A 203 -29.72 -5.49 -11.25
C HIS A 203 -29.84 -6.17 -9.87
N PRO A 204 -30.41 -7.38 -9.81
CA PRO A 204 -30.65 -8.07 -8.53
C PRO A 204 -29.35 -8.39 -7.75
N GLY A 205 -28.20 -8.44 -8.43
CA GLY A 205 -26.88 -8.60 -7.81
C GLY A 205 -26.49 -7.51 -6.80
N LEU A 206 -27.16 -6.35 -6.82
CA LEU A 206 -26.91 -5.23 -5.89
C LEU A 206 -27.41 -5.50 -4.45
N ALA A 207 -28.28 -6.48 -4.25
CA ALA A 207 -28.87 -6.76 -2.94
C ALA A 207 -27.82 -7.18 -1.90
N ARG A 208 -26.86 -8.03 -2.28
CA ARG A 208 -25.80 -8.51 -1.37
C ARG A 208 -24.87 -7.37 -0.92
N PRO A 209 -24.30 -6.54 -1.82
CA PRO A 209 -23.52 -5.36 -1.43
C PRO A 209 -24.31 -4.39 -0.54
N LEU A 210 -25.59 -4.15 -0.82
CA LEU A 210 -26.43 -3.25 -0.03
C LEU A 210 -26.61 -3.76 1.40
N LEU A 211 -26.94 -5.05 1.56
CA LEU A 211 -27.06 -5.69 2.87
C LEU A 211 -25.76 -5.62 3.67
N ARG A 212 -24.61 -5.84 3.01
CA ARG A 212 -23.29 -5.71 3.63
C ARG A 212 -23.04 -4.28 4.11
N SER A 213 -23.25 -3.29 3.24
CA SER A 213 -23.06 -1.87 3.58
C SER A 213 -23.98 -1.40 4.70
N ALA A 214 -25.23 -1.86 4.73
CA ALA A 214 -26.16 -1.59 5.83
C ALA A 214 -25.67 -2.20 7.16
N ARG A 215 -25.23 -3.46 7.15
CA ARG A 215 -24.66 -4.12 8.34
C ARG A 215 -23.41 -3.42 8.85
N GLU A 216 -22.50 -3.03 7.95
CA GLU A 216 -21.31 -2.25 8.31
C GLU A 216 -21.67 -0.89 8.88
N SER A 217 -22.66 -0.20 8.30
CA SER A 217 -23.12 1.10 8.79
C SER A 217 -23.73 1.01 10.19
N VAL A 218 -24.45 -0.08 10.50
CA VAL A 218 -24.96 -0.35 11.85
C VAL A 218 -23.82 -0.66 12.81
N ARG A 219 -22.84 -1.48 12.40
CA ARG A 219 -21.65 -1.78 13.22
C ARG A 219 -20.82 -0.54 13.54
N ARG A 220 -20.67 0.40 12.61
CA ARG A 220 -19.95 1.67 12.83
C ARG A 220 -20.65 2.64 13.78
N ARG A 221 -21.94 2.44 14.09
CA ARG A 221 -22.68 3.21 15.10
C ARG A 221 -22.44 2.71 16.51
N LEU A 222 -21.78 1.56 16.67
CA LEU A 222 -21.25 1.15 17.96
C LEU A 222 -19.98 1.96 18.23
N PRO A 223 -19.84 2.54 19.44
CA PRO A 223 -18.62 3.24 19.80
C PRO A 223 -17.43 2.28 19.67
N VAL A 224 -16.48 2.63 18.80
CA VAL A 224 -15.15 2.01 18.84
C VAL A 224 -14.50 2.57 20.09
N SER A 225 -14.18 1.70 21.05
CA SER A 225 -13.40 2.11 22.23
C SER A 225 -12.13 2.80 21.74
N PRO A 226 -11.78 3.99 22.25
CA PRO A 226 -10.47 4.57 21.99
C PRO A 226 -9.42 3.50 22.30
N GLN A 227 -8.54 3.21 21.34
CA GLN A 227 -7.32 2.49 21.71
C GLN A 227 -6.59 3.39 22.70
N ASP A 228 -6.27 2.86 23.88
CA ASP A 228 -5.44 3.55 24.86
C ASP A 228 -4.10 3.87 24.19
N THR A 229 -3.92 5.14 23.82
CA THR A 229 -2.66 5.67 23.30
C THR A 229 -1.72 5.93 24.48
N ALA A 230 -1.47 4.90 25.29
CA ALA A 230 -0.41 4.99 26.28
C ALA A 230 0.90 5.23 25.54
N LYS A 231 1.68 6.20 26.03
CA LYS A 231 3.02 6.47 25.53
C LYS A 231 3.86 5.22 25.84
N LEU A 232 4.20 4.45 24.82
CA LEU A 232 4.99 3.23 24.94
C LEU A 232 6.42 3.58 24.52
N ASP A 233 7.33 3.61 25.48
CA ASP A 233 8.75 3.70 25.18
C ASP A 233 9.22 2.28 24.78
N LEU A 234 9.78 2.12 23.57
CA LEU A 234 10.07 0.81 22.99
C LEU A 234 11.57 0.54 22.93
N LEU A 235 12.01 -0.61 23.46
CA LEU A 235 13.37 -1.10 23.32
C LEU A 235 13.45 -2.07 22.15
N ILE A 236 14.03 -1.61 21.05
CA ILE A 236 14.17 -2.36 19.82
C ILE A 236 15.56 -2.99 19.78
N SER A 237 15.63 -4.32 19.88
CA SER A 237 16.90 -5.05 19.94
C SER A 237 16.83 -6.42 19.30
N ALA A 238 17.94 -6.84 18.67
CA ALA A 238 18.09 -8.19 18.14
C ALA A 238 18.43 -9.24 19.21
N SER A 239 18.88 -8.80 20.38
CA SER A 239 19.09 -9.63 21.57
C SER A 239 18.05 -9.30 22.64
N THR A 240 17.80 -10.25 23.54
CA THR A 240 17.01 -10.03 24.76
C THR A 240 17.78 -9.08 25.69
N ALA A 241 17.66 -7.79 25.42
CA ALA A 241 18.10 -6.73 26.32
C ALA A 241 16.88 -6.30 27.14
N GLU A 242 17.09 -6.08 28.43
CA GLU A 242 16.12 -5.44 29.31
C GLU A 242 16.57 -3.99 29.53
N ALA A 243 15.63 -3.04 29.45
CA ALA A 243 15.86 -1.67 29.86
C ALA A 243 14.67 -1.18 30.67
N ASP A 244 14.94 -0.69 31.87
CA ASP A 244 13.91 -0.17 32.77
C ASP A 244 13.08 0.92 32.08
N GLY A 245 11.76 0.75 32.11
CA GLY A 245 10.80 1.69 31.54
C GLY A 245 10.55 1.54 30.05
N TYR A 246 11.17 0.58 29.36
CA TYR A 246 10.92 0.29 27.95
C TYR A 246 10.25 -1.07 27.76
N GLU A 247 9.26 -1.16 26.86
CA GLU A 247 8.73 -2.45 26.39
C GLU A 247 9.69 -3.06 25.37
N PRO A 248 10.21 -4.28 25.61
CA PRO A 248 11.12 -4.93 24.67
C PRO A 248 10.39 -5.41 23.41
N VAL A 249 10.94 -5.04 22.26
CA VAL A 249 10.53 -5.50 20.93
C VAL A 249 11.72 -6.19 20.27
N ALA A 250 11.71 -7.52 20.31
CA ALA A 250 12.70 -8.32 19.61
C ALA A 250 12.64 -8.04 18.10
N ILE A 251 13.77 -7.99 17.42
CA ILE A 251 13.86 -7.82 15.96
C ILE A 251 14.90 -8.77 15.34
N PRO A 252 14.87 -9.01 14.01
CA PRO A 252 15.93 -9.76 13.33
C PRO A 252 17.30 -9.09 13.49
N GLY A 253 18.35 -9.89 13.70
CA GLY A 253 19.74 -9.39 13.79
C GLY A 253 20.41 -9.04 12.46
N GLY A 254 19.80 -9.42 11.33
CA GLY A 254 20.29 -9.11 9.98
C GLY A 254 19.79 -7.76 9.47
N THR A 255 20.52 -7.15 8.53
CA THR A 255 20.36 -5.74 8.15
C THR A 255 19.55 -5.47 6.88
N ASP A 256 19.51 -6.40 5.91
CA ASP A 256 19.17 -6.00 4.54
C ASP A 256 17.89 -6.58 3.92
N CYS A 257 17.25 -7.54 4.58
CA CYS A 257 15.95 -8.06 4.15
C CYS A 257 15.21 -8.67 5.35
N TRP A 258 14.23 -7.95 5.87
CA TRP A 258 13.40 -8.44 6.97
C TRP A 258 12.20 -9.20 6.41
N PRO A 259 11.86 -10.38 6.98
CA PRO A 259 10.61 -11.04 6.66
C PRO A 259 9.44 -10.10 6.90
N LEU A 260 8.47 -10.09 5.98
CA LEU A 260 7.32 -9.19 6.06
C LEU A 260 6.54 -9.34 7.38
N ALA A 261 6.50 -10.56 7.94
CA ALA A 261 5.88 -10.82 9.25
C ALA A 261 6.57 -10.06 10.40
N GLU A 262 7.90 -9.91 10.36
CA GLU A 262 8.66 -9.17 11.37
C GLU A 262 8.46 -7.66 11.22
N VAL A 263 8.42 -7.17 9.97
CA VAL A 263 8.08 -5.78 9.67
C VAL A 263 6.66 -5.47 10.15
N SER A 264 5.68 -6.30 9.82
CA SER A 264 4.29 -6.19 10.26
C SER A 264 4.17 -6.11 11.78
N ARG A 265 4.87 -7.00 12.50
CA ARG A 265 4.87 -7.03 13.97
C ARG A 265 5.47 -5.75 14.57
N LEU A 266 6.56 -5.25 14.00
CA LEU A 266 7.19 -4.01 14.44
C LEU A 266 6.29 -2.79 14.18
N VAL A 267 5.70 -2.70 12.98
CA VAL A 267 4.75 -1.63 12.60
C VAL A 267 3.53 -1.66 13.51
N GLU A 268 3.00 -2.86 13.83
CA GLU A 268 1.90 -3.04 14.79
C GLU A 268 2.24 -2.45 16.15
N LYS A 269 3.40 -2.81 16.71
CA LYS A 269 3.84 -2.34 18.02
C LYS A 269 4.14 -0.84 18.05
N ALA A 270 4.87 -0.33 17.05
CA ALA A 270 5.23 1.07 16.98
C ALA A 270 4.04 1.98 16.60
N GLY A 271 3.04 1.45 15.89
CA GLY A 271 1.86 2.18 15.42
C GLY A 271 0.77 2.41 16.48
N CYS A 272 0.93 1.93 17.71
CA CYS A 272 -0.05 2.08 18.78
C CYS A 272 -0.15 3.52 19.36
N GLY A 273 0.82 4.38 19.12
CA GLY A 273 0.82 5.75 19.62
C GLY A 273 2.20 6.43 19.53
N PRO A 274 2.31 7.66 20.03
CA PRO A 274 3.61 8.34 20.14
C PRO A 274 4.56 7.53 21.03
N SER A 275 5.78 7.32 20.56
CA SER A 275 6.81 6.53 21.25
C SER A 275 8.16 7.22 21.25
N ILE A 276 8.95 6.97 22.31
CA ILE A 276 10.39 7.20 22.32
C ILE A 276 11.06 5.84 22.10
N LEU A 277 11.96 5.77 21.14
CA LEU A 277 12.61 4.51 20.78
C LEU A 277 14.00 4.44 21.40
N ARG A 278 14.38 3.26 21.90
CA ARG A 278 15.77 2.89 22.11
C ARG A 278 16.10 1.75 21.16
N ALA A 279 17.00 1.99 20.22
CA ALA A 279 17.30 1.04 19.15
C ALA A 279 18.76 0.58 19.24
N HIS A 280 19.01 -0.73 19.21
CA HIS A 280 20.35 -1.29 19.42
C HIS A 280 21.04 -1.68 18.12
N GLY A 281 22.23 -1.12 17.89
CA GLY A 281 23.12 -1.48 16.80
C GLY A 281 22.50 -1.27 15.41
N ARG A 282 23.10 -1.92 14.40
CA ARG A 282 22.69 -1.80 12.99
C ARG A 282 21.27 -2.28 12.73
N ALA A 283 20.87 -3.36 13.40
CA ALA A 283 19.50 -3.88 13.33
C ALA A 283 18.48 -2.88 13.89
N GLY A 284 18.82 -2.19 14.99
CA GLY A 284 18.03 -1.10 15.54
C GLY A 284 17.93 0.10 14.59
N LEU A 285 19.04 0.51 13.97
CA LEU A 285 19.05 1.58 12.96
C LEU A 285 18.12 1.26 11.79
N GLU A 286 18.13 0.01 11.32
CA GLU A 286 17.23 -0.46 10.28
C GLU A 286 15.76 -0.40 10.73
N ALA A 287 15.47 -0.86 11.95
CA ALA A 287 14.13 -0.87 12.51
C ALA A 287 13.45 0.51 12.54
N LEU A 288 14.22 1.59 12.74
CA LEU A 288 13.68 2.96 12.78
C LEU A 288 12.90 3.33 11.51
N GLY A 289 13.27 2.77 10.35
CA GLY A 289 12.56 3.00 9.09
C GLY A 289 11.20 2.32 8.99
N TYR A 290 10.88 1.42 9.91
CA TYR A 290 9.61 0.70 10.02
C TYR A 290 8.74 1.17 11.18
N CYS A 291 9.22 2.09 12.02
CA CYS A 291 8.46 2.61 13.14
C CYS A 291 7.69 3.88 12.70
N PRO A 292 6.36 3.84 12.55
CA PRO A 292 5.59 5.06 12.36
C PRO A 292 5.48 5.85 13.67
N GLY A 293 5.49 7.19 13.60
CA GLY A 293 5.00 8.04 14.70
C GLY A 293 5.91 8.21 15.93
N TRP A 294 7.17 7.77 15.88
CA TRP A 294 8.12 8.04 16.96
C TRP A 294 8.58 9.51 16.98
N GLN A 295 8.87 10.02 18.18
CA GLN A 295 9.23 11.42 18.41
C GLN A 295 10.73 11.64 18.57
N GLN A 296 11.41 10.65 19.16
CA GLN A 296 12.85 10.64 19.39
C GLN A 296 13.34 9.19 19.40
N ALA A 297 14.59 8.97 18.95
CA ALA A 297 15.26 7.69 19.08
C ALA A 297 16.64 7.84 19.72
N ASP A 298 16.92 7.04 20.75
CA ASP A 298 18.26 6.78 21.26
C ASP A 298 18.84 5.58 20.52
N LEU A 299 19.86 5.79 19.69
CA LEU A 299 20.51 4.73 18.93
C LEU A 299 21.80 4.30 19.65
N ILE A 300 21.78 3.11 20.22
CA ILE A 300 22.91 2.53 20.95
C ILE A 300 23.89 1.93 19.94
N ALA A 301 25.17 2.31 20.03
CA ALA A 301 26.19 1.81 19.12
C ALA A 301 26.36 0.28 19.18
N PRO A 302 26.69 -0.39 18.05
CA PRO A 302 27.15 -1.78 18.08
C PRO A 302 28.53 -1.86 18.74
N GLU A 303 28.95 -3.05 19.15
CA GLU A 303 30.23 -3.27 19.87
C GLU A 303 31.46 -2.79 19.08
N ASP A 304 31.43 -2.92 17.76
CA ASP A 304 32.48 -2.46 16.84
C ASP A 304 32.34 -0.98 16.43
N GLY A 305 31.32 -0.29 16.94
CA GLY A 305 31.05 1.12 16.68
C GLY A 305 30.49 1.42 15.29
N TRP A 306 30.13 2.69 15.07
CA TRP A 306 29.60 3.17 13.78
C TRP A 306 30.71 3.53 12.80
N THR A 307 30.62 2.97 11.59
CA THR A 307 31.43 3.37 10.43
C THR A 307 31.09 4.79 9.98
N THR A 308 31.95 5.40 9.16
CA THR A 308 31.72 6.74 8.59
C THR A 308 30.43 6.81 7.78
N CYS A 309 30.15 5.78 6.97
CA CYS A 309 28.95 5.70 6.15
C CYS A 309 27.69 5.60 7.02
N GLU A 310 27.73 4.84 8.11
CA GLU A 310 26.60 4.71 9.03
C GLU A 310 26.33 6.01 9.78
N ARG A 311 27.37 6.72 10.22
CA ARG A 311 27.20 8.04 10.85
C ARG A 311 26.56 9.04 9.90
N GLN A 312 26.94 9.03 8.62
CA GLN A 312 26.31 9.86 7.60
C GLN A 312 24.84 9.49 7.39
N ARG A 313 24.53 8.18 7.31
CA ARG A 313 23.15 7.69 7.22
C ARG A 313 22.32 8.13 8.43
N ILE A 314 22.83 7.95 9.64
CA ILE A 314 22.17 8.37 10.89
C ILE A 314 21.91 9.89 10.87
N ALA A 315 22.89 10.69 10.48
CA ALA A 315 22.75 12.15 10.39
C ALA A 315 21.78 12.62 9.30
N SER A 316 21.53 11.79 8.28
CA SER A 316 20.57 12.07 7.20
C SER A 316 19.12 11.67 7.53
N LEU A 317 18.90 10.99 8.66
CA LEU A 317 17.55 10.60 9.05
C LEU A 317 16.68 11.84 9.31
N PRO A 318 15.43 11.86 8.83
CA PRO A 318 14.55 13.02 8.96
C PRO A 318 14.01 13.24 10.39
N TRP A 319 14.48 12.48 11.38
CA TRP A 319 13.94 12.44 12.74
C TRP A 319 15.04 12.66 13.80
N PRO A 320 14.69 13.12 15.02
CA PRO A 320 15.68 13.36 16.08
C PRO A 320 16.31 12.05 16.58
N VAL A 321 17.56 11.79 16.19
CA VAL A 321 18.33 10.63 16.65
C VAL A 321 19.51 11.07 17.51
N THR A 322 19.60 10.52 18.73
CA THR A 322 20.76 10.68 19.61
C THR A 322 21.57 9.40 19.58
N MET A 323 22.82 9.48 19.10
CA MET A 323 23.76 8.36 19.22
C MET A 323 24.27 8.27 20.66
N ARG A 324 24.18 7.09 21.27
CA ARG A 324 24.70 6.79 22.60
C ARG A 324 25.74 5.68 22.57
#